data_AF-A0A1Z8YL87-F1
#
_entry.id   AF-A0A1Z8YL87-F1
#
_cell.length_a   1.000
_cell.length_b   1.000
_cell.length_c   1.000
_cell.angle_alpha   90.00
_cell.angle_beta   90.00
_cell.angle_gamma   90.00
#
_symmetry.space_group_name_H-M   'P 1'
#
loop_
_entity.id
_entity.type
_entity.pdbx_description
1 polymer ?
#
loop_
_entity_poly.entity_id
_entity_poly.type
_entity_poly.pdbx_seq_one_letter_code
_entity_poly.pdbx_strand_id
1 'polypeptide(L)'
;MHSYLTTLCALLLTSTASTTAEVLQVPEEYPTIEAAIEAAQAGDEIRIGPGVWYENLFVSKQLTITGSGQGVTIIDGSQPQLYSFGSCFVVTGFFSKSGDPFRLQSLSLRNGFGAEIYGVVRGGGIYCEYAAVELNEVTIEDCSAERQGKYDSMGWGGAICNYGGDCVINDSILRNNTSFSYGGAIFNGGSIELNDTLITNNVADLEGGGLYAFSLGSSVACLRSSICDNQSRYGGGFSLTETAVLLLESCRLTGNLAEDGAALYMDATDTVITDSAFEHNVSGSNAAVIRILDQSNGPDNPSLEVSNSFFCGANQGDWREFILEPSPNEFLETCGPTGDLNHDGAVSGADLSTLLSQWAATGWEASADLNCDGLVSGPDLSILLANWSAS
;
A
#
# COMPACT_ATOMS: atom_id res chain seq x y z
N MET A 1 2.34 74.71 -38.70
CA MET A 1 2.04 73.39 -39.29
C MET A 1 2.95 72.39 -38.60
N HIS A 2 2.37 71.41 -37.89
CA HIS A 2 3.00 70.21 -37.29
C HIS A 2 3.97 70.44 -36.10
N SER A 3 3.92 69.72 -34.99
CA SER A 3 3.00 68.69 -34.45
C SER A 3 3.49 68.37 -33.04
N TYR A 4 2.62 68.40 -32.03
CA TYR A 4 2.91 67.88 -30.69
C TYR A 4 2.94 66.35 -30.75
N LEU A 5 4.08 65.74 -30.42
CA LEU A 5 4.20 64.30 -30.27
C LEU A 5 3.88 63.97 -28.80
N THR A 6 2.62 63.67 -28.51
CA THR A 6 2.20 63.08 -27.23
C THR A 6 2.45 61.58 -27.30
N THR A 7 3.54 61.13 -26.69
CA THR A 7 3.83 59.71 -26.48
C THR A 7 2.83 59.15 -25.46
N LEU A 8 1.82 58.44 -25.94
CA LEU A 8 0.89 57.68 -25.12
C LEU A 8 1.64 56.42 -24.64
N CYS A 9 2.15 56.41 -23.41
CA CYS A 9 2.60 55.18 -22.77
C CYS A 9 1.37 54.30 -22.54
N ALA A 10 1.25 53.22 -23.33
CA ALA A 10 0.33 52.14 -23.05
C ALA A 10 0.76 51.48 -21.74
N LEU A 11 -0.02 51.69 -20.68
CA LEU A 11 0.11 50.98 -19.43
C LEU A 11 -0.32 49.52 -19.70
N LEU A 12 0.65 48.65 -19.95
CA LEU A 12 0.45 47.21 -19.87
C LEU A 12 0.07 46.89 -18.43
N LEU A 13 -1.23 46.75 -18.19
CA LEU A 13 -1.77 46.05 -17.03
C LEU A 13 -1.34 44.59 -17.19
N THR A 14 -0.17 44.25 -16.65
CA THR A 14 0.13 42.87 -16.31
C THR A 14 -0.86 42.50 -15.21
N SER A 15 -1.91 41.75 -15.56
CA SER A 15 -2.71 41.06 -14.57
C SER A 15 -1.75 40.17 -13.79
N THR A 16 -1.42 40.56 -12.57
CA THR A 16 -0.87 39.64 -11.59
C THR A 16 -1.97 38.61 -11.34
N ALA A 17 -1.93 37.51 -12.08
CA ALA A 17 -2.73 36.34 -11.74
C ALA A 17 -2.43 36.03 -10.28
N SER A 18 -3.48 36.05 -9.46
CA SER A 18 -3.40 35.64 -8.07
C SER A 18 -2.91 34.19 -8.06
N THR A 19 -1.71 33.95 -7.56
CA THR A 19 -1.14 32.59 -7.40
C THR A 19 -1.74 31.95 -6.14
N THR A 20 -3.05 31.85 -6.10
CA THR A 20 -3.79 31.16 -5.05
C THR A 20 -4.34 29.89 -5.67
N ALA A 21 -4.06 28.74 -5.05
CA ALA A 21 -4.63 27.46 -5.44
C ALA A 21 -6.15 27.59 -5.61
N GLU A 22 -6.66 27.22 -6.79
CA GLU A 22 -8.08 27.21 -7.10
C GLU A 22 -8.68 25.83 -6.78
N VAL A 23 -10.00 25.79 -6.59
CA VAL A 23 -10.75 24.54 -6.37
C VAL A 23 -11.69 24.33 -7.54
N LEU A 24 -11.44 23.29 -8.33
CA LEU A 24 -12.23 22.93 -9.52
C LEU A 24 -13.25 21.85 -9.16
N GLN A 25 -14.50 21.99 -9.60
CA GLN A 25 -15.59 21.05 -9.28
C GLN A 25 -15.93 20.12 -10.46
N VAL A 26 -16.01 18.82 -10.18
CA VAL A 26 -16.43 17.77 -11.11
C VAL A 26 -17.67 17.07 -10.54
N PRO A 27 -18.84 17.05 -11.22
CA PRO A 27 -19.08 17.48 -12.61
C PRO A 27 -19.51 18.94 -12.82
N GLU A 28 -19.69 19.75 -11.77
CA GLU A 28 -20.42 21.03 -11.86
C GLU A 28 -19.78 22.04 -12.81
N GLU A 29 -18.45 22.09 -12.84
CA GLU A 29 -17.67 23.00 -13.70
C GLU A 29 -17.03 22.25 -14.87
N TYR A 30 -16.57 21.02 -14.63
CA TYR A 30 -15.90 20.18 -15.61
C TYR A 30 -16.60 18.82 -15.72
N PRO A 31 -16.97 18.36 -16.93
CA PRO A 31 -17.75 17.13 -17.10
C PRO A 31 -16.99 15.83 -16.81
N THR A 32 -15.66 15.88 -16.72
CA THR A 32 -14.75 14.74 -16.52
C THR A 32 -13.59 15.18 -15.63
N ILE A 33 -12.95 14.22 -14.95
CA ILE A 33 -11.78 14.48 -14.13
C ILE A 33 -10.60 14.92 -15.01
N GLU A 34 -10.43 14.29 -16.19
CA GLU A 34 -9.40 14.65 -17.16
C GLU A 34 -9.47 16.13 -17.56
N ALA A 35 -10.65 16.62 -17.95
CA ALA A 35 -10.85 18.04 -18.28
C ALA A 35 -10.51 19.00 -17.13
N ALA A 36 -10.78 18.61 -15.87
CA ALA A 36 -10.37 19.40 -14.71
C ALA A 36 -8.84 19.39 -14.53
N ILE A 37 -8.19 18.23 -14.69
CA ILE A 37 -6.72 18.11 -14.65
C ILE A 37 -6.07 18.97 -15.74
N GLU A 38 -6.62 19.00 -16.95
CA GLU A 38 -6.10 19.82 -18.05
C GLU A 38 -6.17 21.32 -17.72
N ALA A 39 -7.27 21.77 -17.12
CA ALA A 39 -7.49 23.17 -16.76
C ALA A 39 -6.70 23.62 -15.51
N ALA A 40 -6.45 22.70 -14.58
CA ALA A 40 -5.79 22.98 -13.31
C ALA A 40 -4.33 23.47 -13.49
N GLN A 41 -3.92 24.35 -12.61
CA GLN A 41 -2.53 24.76 -12.39
C GLN A 41 -1.91 23.94 -11.26
N ALA A 42 -0.57 23.97 -11.17
CA ALA A 42 0.12 23.29 -10.07
C ALA A 42 -0.29 23.92 -8.72
N GLY A 43 -0.69 23.07 -7.78
CA GLY A 43 -1.18 23.46 -6.45
C GLY A 43 -2.69 23.48 -6.30
N ASP A 44 -3.46 23.37 -7.39
CA ASP A 44 -4.92 23.38 -7.35
C ASP A 44 -5.52 22.10 -6.73
N GLU A 45 -6.77 22.24 -6.27
CA GLU A 45 -7.59 21.13 -5.78
C GLU A 45 -8.68 20.80 -6.82
N ILE A 46 -8.89 19.51 -7.10
CA ILE A 46 -10.01 19.01 -7.89
C ILE A 46 -10.92 18.21 -6.96
N ARG A 47 -12.18 18.65 -6.84
CA ARG A 47 -13.20 17.94 -6.04
C ARG A 47 -14.14 17.16 -6.93
N ILE A 48 -14.25 15.87 -6.63
CA ILE A 48 -15.02 14.93 -7.42
C ILE A 48 -16.27 14.54 -6.64
N GLY A 49 -17.42 14.78 -7.26
CA GLY A 49 -18.72 14.35 -6.75
C GLY A 49 -18.86 12.82 -6.69
N PRO A 50 -19.91 12.33 -6.02
CA PRO A 50 -20.19 10.90 -5.95
C PRO A 50 -20.53 10.35 -7.35
N GLY A 51 -20.05 9.15 -7.64
CA GLY A 51 -20.24 8.50 -8.93
C GLY A 51 -19.15 7.48 -9.24
N VAL A 52 -19.36 6.74 -10.32
CA VAL A 52 -18.33 5.89 -10.95
C VAL A 52 -17.83 6.63 -12.18
N TRP A 53 -16.53 6.93 -12.18
CA TRP A 53 -15.82 7.69 -13.20
C TRP A 53 -14.92 6.76 -13.98
N TYR A 54 -15.30 6.44 -15.23
CA TYR A 54 -14.52 5.56 -16.09
C TYR A 54 -13.43 6.35 -16.80
N GLU A 55 -12.29 6.52 -16.15
CA GLU A 55 -11.19 7.33 -16.63
C GLU A 55 -9.84 6.70 -16.24
N ASN A 56 -8.82 6.92 -17.08
CA ASN A 56 -7.43 6.57 -16.82
C ASN A 56 -6.62 7.87 -16.96
N LEU A 57 -6.13 8.38 -15.83
CA LEU A 57 -5.76 9.78 -15.68
C LEU A 57 -4.24 9.97 -15.69
N PHE A 58 -3.77 10.95 -16.45
CA PHE A 58 -2.35 11.32 -16.49
C PHE A 58 -2.11 12.62 -15.73
N VAL A 59 -1.20 12.59 -14.76
CA VAL A 59 -0.86 13.74 -13.90
C VAL A 59 0.64 14.03 -13.99
N SER A 60 0.98 15.27 -14.34
CA SER A 60 2.36 15.76 -14.48
C SER A 60 2.60 17.06 -13.73
N LYS A 61 1.68 17.44 -12.84
CA LYS A 61 1.73 18.65 -12.03
C LYS A 61 1.27 18.32 -10.62
N GLN A 62 1.72 19.11 -9.64
CA GLN A 62 1.24 18.99 -8.26
C GLN A 62 -0.26 19.30 -8.22
N LEU A 63 -1.08 18.37 -7.74
CA LEU A 63 -2.52 18.56 -7.55
C LEU A 63 -2.95 17.86 -6.26
N THR A 64 -4.07 18.32 -5.71
CA THR A 64 -4.86 17.55 -4.75
C THR A 64 -6.16 17.13 -5.41
N ILE A 65 -6.46 15.83 -5.38
CA ILE A 65 -7.73 15.29 -5.89
C ILE A 65 -8.49 14.68 -4.72
N THR A 66 -9.68 15.23 -4.45
CA THR A 66 -10.51 14.87 -3.29
C THR A 66 -11.85 14.33 -3.77
N GLY A 67 -12.19 13.10 -3.39
CA GLY A 67 -13.52 12.54 -3.60
C GLY A 67 -14.48 12.87 -2.47
N SER A 68 -15.73 12.42 -2.65
CA SER A 68 -16.79 12.57 -1.63
C SER A 68 -16.80 11.44 -0.59
N GLY A 69 -15.86 10.49 -0.68
CA GLY A 69 -15.71 9.31 0.19
C GLY A 69 -15.37 8.02 -0.59
N GLN A 70 -14.61 7.11 0.03
CA GLN A 70 -14.16 5.84 -0.56
C GLN A 70 -15.30 5.00 -1.16
N GLY A 71 -16.46 4.92 -0.49
CA GLY A 71 -17.60 4.13 -0.97
C GLY A 71 -18.51 4.83 -2.00
N VAL A 72 -18.25 6.09 -2.35
CA VAL A 72 -19.16 6.90 -3.16
C VAL A 72 -18.52 7.58 -4.36
N THR A 73 -17.23 7.90 -4.32
CA THR A 73 -16.46 8.38 -5.46
C THR A 73 -15.50 7.28 -5.88
N ILE A 74 -15.76 6.68 -7.04
CA ILE A 74 -15.00 5.54 -7.55
C ILE A 74 -14.43 5.92 -8.92
N ILE A 75 -13.12 5.83 -9.08
CA ILE A 75 -12.44 5.93 -10.37
C ILE A 75 -12.17 4.50 -10.86
N ASP A 76 -12.72 4.17 -12.02
CA ASP A 76 -12.73 2.83 -12.58
C ASP A 76 -11.88 2.78 -13.85
N GLY A 77 -10.69 2.17 -13.74
CA GLY A 77 -9.68 2.14 -14.81
C GLY A 77 -9.93 1.11 -15.91
N SER A 78 -11.13 0.50 -15.98
CA SER A 78 -11.43 -0.62 -16.88
C SER A 78 -11.57 -0.27 -18.37
N GLN A 79 -11.61 1.02 -18.73
CA GLN A 79 -11.90 1.48 -20.10
C GLN A 79 -10.87 2.49 -20.63
N PRO A 80 -9.58 2.14 -20.72
CA PRO A 80 -8.59 3.09 -21.18
C PRO A 80 -8.74 3.40 -22.66
N GLN A 81 -8.56 4.68 -22.99
CA GLN A 81 -8.54 5.13 -24.38
C GLN A 81 -7.32 4.62 -25.15
N LEU A 82 -6.21 4.36 -24.44
CA LEU A 82 -4.98 3.81 -24.99
C LEU A 82 -4.63 2.53 -24.24
N TYR A 83 -4.43 1.43 -24.98
CA TYR A 83 -4.17 0.11 -24.40
C TYR A 83 -3.00 0.08 -23.42
N SER A 84 -1.91 0.80 -23.71
CA SER A 84 -0.72 0.86 -22.84
C SER A 84 -0.90 1.70 -21.56
N PHE A 85 -2.07 2.29 -21.32
CA PHE A 85 -2.36 3.16 -20.17
C PHE A 85 -3.54 2.63 -19.34
N GLY A 86 -3.43 1.38 -18.87
CA GLY A 86 -4.47 0.73 -18.07
C GLY A 86 -4.51 1.10 -16.60
N SER A 87 -3.58 1.91 -16.09
CA SER A 87 -3.59 2.41 -14.70
C SER A 87 -4.74 3.40 -14.47
N CYS A 88 -5.36 3.41 -13.29
CA CYS A 88 -6.32 4.47 -12.95
C CYS A 88 -5.61 5.85 -12.94
N PHE A 89 -4.41 5.89 -12.39
CA PHE A 89 -3.53 7.07 -12.42
C PHE A 89 -2.13 6.73 -12.92
N VAL A 90 -1.59 7.58 -13.78
CA VAL A 90 -0.17 7.67 -14.09
C VAL A 90 0.34 9.02 -13.62
N VAL A 91 1.24 9.03 -12.63
CA VAL A 91 1.78 10.24 -12.01
C VAL A 91 3.27 10.33 -12.34
N THR A 92 3.69 11.42 -12.99
CA THR A 92 5.09 11.59 -13.44
C THR A 92 5.77 12.77 -12.74
N GLY A 93 6.96 12.52 -12.18
CA GLY A 93 7.67 13.46 -11.32
C GLY A 93 8.73 14.33 -12.00
N PHE A 94 9.07 14.08 -13.27
CA PHE A 94 10.08 14.86 -14.03
C PHE A 94 9.80 16.37 -14.10
N PHE A 95 8.60 16.80 -13.73
CA PHE A 95 8.15 18.19 -13.78
C PHE A 95 7.99 18.84 -12.38
N SER A 96 8.09 18.08 -11.29
CA SER A 96 7.99 18.63 -9.92
C SER A 96 9.32 19.28 -9.51
N LYS A 97 9.39 20.60 -9.66
CA LYS A 97 10.49 21.41 -9.11
C LYS A 97 10.39 21.63 -7.60
N SER A 98 9.23 21.33 -6.99
CA SER A 98 8.93 21.76 -5.61
C SER A 98 9.15 20.68 -4.55
N GLY A 99 9.30 19.40 -4.95
CA GLY A 99 9.36 18.30 -3.98
C GLY A 99 8.02 18.02 -3.28
N ASP A 100 6.98 18.79 -3.59
CA ASP A 100 5.65 18.56 -3.03
C ASP A 100 4.95 17.39 -3.74
N PRO A 101 4.17 16.58 -3.00
CA PRO A 101 3.52 15.41 -3.57
C PRO A 101 2.23 15.75 -4.32
N PHE A 102 1.89 14.88 -5.28
CA PHE A 102 0.52 14.70 -5.75
C PHE A 102 -0.31 14.03 -4.64
N ARG A 103 -1.52 14.53 -4.39
CA ARG A 103 -2.38 14.04 -3.31
C ARG A 103 -3.67 13.46 -3.84
N LEU A 104 -4.06 12.31 -3.29
CA LEU A 104 -5.33 11.66 -3.56
C LEU A 104 -6.04 11.37 -2.25
N GLN A 105 -7.31 11.80 -2.13
CA GLN A 105 -8.03 11.78 -0.86
C GLN A 105 -9.49 11.33 -0.98
N SER A 106 -9.94 10.54 0.00
CA SER A 106 -11.36 10.18 0.22
C SER A 106 -12.07 9.63 -1.03
N LEU A 107 -11.48 8.62 -1.69
CA LEU A 107 -12.06 7.97 -2.88
C LEU A 107 -11.54 6.54 -3.08
N SER A 108 -12.12 5.83 -4.06
CA SER A 108 -11.65 4.50 -4.46
C SER A 108 -11.12 4.46 -5.89
N LEU A 109 -10.10 3.64 -6.11
CA LEU A 109 -9.59 3.23 -7.41
C LEU A 109 -9.85 1.75 -7.62
N ARG A 110 -10.32 1.35 -8.81
CA ARG A 110 -10.49 -0.07 -9.11
C ARG A 110 -10.37 -0.44 -10.58
N ASN A 111 -10.22 -1.73 -10.84
CA ASN A 111 -10.23 -2.35 -12.17
C ASN A 111 -9.18 -1.80 -13.15
N GLY A 112 -8.18 -1.04 -12.66
CA GLY A 112 -7.06 -0.66 -13.49
C GLY A 112 -6.12 -1.86 -13.66
N PHE A 113 -5.57 -2.02 -14.85
CA PHE A 113 -4.77 -3.19 -15.26
C PHE A 113 -3.33 -2.86 -15.64
N GLY A 114 -2.91 -1.64 -15.33
CA GLY A 114 -1.51 -1.20 -15.34
C GLY A 114 -1.07 -0.54 -16.65
N ALA A 115 -0.07 0.31 -16.55
CA ALA A 115 0.59 0.95 -17.69
C ALA A 115 1.68 0.04 -18.25
N GLU A 116 1.57 -0.33 -19.52
CA GLU A 116 2.56 -1.13 -20.22
C GLU A 116 3.63 -0.21 -20.83
N ILE A 117 4.85 -0.29 -20.31
CA ILE A 117 5.98 0.50 -20.81
C ILE A 117 7.20 -0.41 -20.93
N TYR A 118 7.64 -0.62 -22.18
CA TYR A 118 8.81 -1.42 -22.55
C TYR A 118 8.77 -2.88 -22.06
N GLY A 119 7.60 -3.53 -22.14
CA GLY A 119 7.40 -4.94 -21.77
C GLY A 119 7.25 -5.17 -20.27
N VAL A 120 6.92 -4.13 -19.51
CA VAL A 120 6.62 -4.22 -18.08
C VAL A 120 5.29 -3.51 -17.81
N VAL A 121 4.39 -4.19 -17.12
CA VAL A 121 3.08 -3.66 -16.71
C VAL A 121 3.20 -3.11 -15.29
N ARG A 122 2.84 -1.85 -15.08
CA ARG A 122 3.06 -1.14 -13.82
C ARG A 122 1.76 -0.59 -13.24
N GLY A 123 1.51 -0.83 -11.96
CA GLY A 123 0.55 -0.07 -11.16
C GLY A 123 -0.86 -0.09 -11.70
N GLY A 124 -1.67 -1.11 -11.40
CA GLY A 124 -3.07 -1.16 -11.84
C GLY A 124 -3.89 0.02 -11.32
N GLY A 125 -3.79 0.34 -10.03
CA GLY A 125 -4.35 1.55 -9.46
C GLY A 125 -3.52 2.78 -9.85
N ILE A 126 -2.27 2.83 -9.40
CA ILE A 126 -1.39 3.98 -9.58
C ILE A 126 -0.01 3.53 -10.07
N TYR A 127 0.44 4.11 -11.18
CA TYR A 127 1.84 4.09 -11.58
C TYR A 127 2.48 5.43 -11.25
N CYS A 128 3.42 5.44 -10.30
CA CYS A 128 4.22 6.61 -9.93
C CYS A 128 5.60 6.49 -10.57
N GLU A 129 5.98 7.44 -11.42
CA GLU A 129 7.30 7.50 -12.06
C GLU A 129 8.10 8.67 -11.49
N TYR A 130 9.04 8.36 -10.59
CA TYR A 130 9.92 9.33 -9.91
C TYR A 130 9.15 10.50 -9.27
N ALA A 131 7.92 10.25 -8.80
CA ALA A 131 7.01 11.25 -8.27
C ALA A 131 6.77 11.04 -6.77
N ALA A 132 6.65 12.13 -6.01
CA ALA A 132 6.14 12.06 -4.65
C ALA A 132 4.60 11.96 -4.69
N VAL A 133 4.04 10.97 -3.98
CA VAL A 133 2.59 10.70 -3.92
C VAL A 133 2.16 10.49 -2.48
N GLU A 134 1.07 11.14 -2.09
CA GLU A 134 0.45 11.01 -0.77
C GLU A 134 -1.01 10.57 -0.94
N LEU A 135 -1.36 9.44 -0.32
CA LEU A 135 -2.71 8.91 -0.28
C LEU A 135 -3.26 9.07 1.14
N ASN A 136 -4.50 9.53 1.26
CA ASN A 136 -5.21 9.61 2.54
C ASN A 136 -6.65 9.17 2.34
N GLU A 137 -7.13 8.21 3.13
CA GLU A 137 -8.48 7.67 2.95
C GLU A 137 -8.73 7.21 1.50
N VAL A 138 -7.81 6.42 0.93
CA VAL A 138 -7.98 5.84 -0.41
C VAL A 138 -8.16 4.33 -0.32
N THR A 139 -9.12 3.78 -1.07
CA THR A 139 -9.20 2.34 -1.31
C THR A 139 -8.71 2.03 -2.71
N ILE A 140 -7.75 1.12 -2.87
CA ILE A 140 -7.32 0.59 -4.17
C ILE A 140 -7.65 -0.89 -4.20
N GLU A 141 -8.62 -1.25 -5.03
CA GLU A 141 -9.15 -2.61 -5.06
C GLU A 141 -9.28 -3.20 -6.46
N ASP A 142 -9.19 -4.52 -6.56
CA ASP A 142 -9.42 -5.26 -7.80
C ASP A 142 -8.59 -4.72 -8.98
N CYS A 143 -7.41 -4.16 -8.69
CA CYS A 143 -6.47 -3.70 -9.69
C CYS A 143 -5.42 -4.77 -9.97
N SER A 144 -4.83 -4.70 -11.14
CA SER A 144 -3.92 -5.75 -11.59
C SER A 144 -2.76 -5.20 -12.40
N ALA A 145 -1.64 -5.91 -12.36
CA ALA A 145 -0.49 -5.69 -13.23
C ALA A 145 -0.23 -6.97 -14.04
N GLU A 146 -1.28 -7.53 -14.63
CA GLU A 146 -1.26 -8.81 -15.34
C GLU A 146 -0.70 -8.69 -16.77
N ARG A 147 -0.31 -9.84 -17.34
CA ARG A 147 0.16 -9.92 -18.72
C ARG A 147 -0.92 -9.47 -19.70
N GLN A 148 -0.68 -8.34 -20.34
CA GLN A 148 -1.52 -7.73 -21.38
C GLN A 148 -1.12 -8.25 -22.77
N GLY A 149 0.18 -8.32 -23.03
CA GLY A 149 0.77 -8.67 -24.32
C GLY A 149 1.67 -9.92 -24.29
N LYS A 150 1.99 -10.40 -25.50
CA LYS A 150 2.93 -11.51 -25.70
C LYS A 150 4.34 -11.17 -25.22
N TYR A 151 4.72 -9.90 -25.25
CA TYR A 151 6.07 -9.43 -24.98
C TYR A 151 6.30 -8.98 -23.53
N ASP A 152 5.25 -8.99 -22.71
CA ASP A 152 5.35 -8.57 -21.33
C ASP A 152 6.23 -9.56 -20.58
N SER A 153 7.21 -9.04 -19.88
CA SER A 153 8.19 -9.84 -19.16
C SER A 153 7.92 -9.82 -17.66
N MET A 154 7.35 -8.74 -17.14
CA MET A 154 7.14 -8.51 -15.71
C MET A 154 5.87 -7.68 -15.43
N GLY A 155 5.26 -7.95 -14.29
CA GLY A 155 4.16 -7.17 -13.70
C GLY A 155 4.60 -6.63 -12.34
N TRP A 156 4.41 -5.34 -12.10
CA TRP A 156 4.86 -4.65 -10.89
C TRP A 156 3.70 -3.89 -10.26
N GLY A 157 3.37 -4.23 -9.01
CA GLY A 157 2.41 -3.48 -8.21
C GLY A 157 1.00 -3.56 -8.76
N GLY A 158 0.21 -4.55 -8.35
CA GLY A 158 -1.19 -4.65 -8.79
C GLY A 158 -2.00 -3.41 -8.43
N ALA A 159 -1.81 -2.87 -7.22
CA ALA A 159 -2.34 -1.57 -6.81
C ALA A 159 -1.40 -0.44 -7.21
N ILE A 160 -0.18 -0.43 -6.66
CA ILE A 160 0.74 0.71 -6.79
C ILE A 160 2.10 0.24 -7.28
N CYS A 161 2.60 0.86 -8.33
CA CYS A 161 4.01 0.78 -8.71
C CYS A 161 4.68 2.12 -8.42
N ASN A 162 5.43 2.20 -7.32
CA ASN A 162 6.32 3.32 -7.02
C ASN A 162 7.69 3.11 -7.68
N TYR A 163 7.88 3.67 -8.86
CA TYR A 163 9.13 3.56 -9.60
C TYR A 163 10.06 4.73 -9.26
N GLY A 164 10.71 4.63 -8.09
CA GLY A 164 11.76 5.55 -7.67
C GLY A 164 11.30 6.91 -7.10
N GLY A 165 10.04 7.02 -6.67
CA GLY A 165 9.52 8.18 -5.94
C GLY A 165 9.40 7.95 -4.44
N ASP A 166 8.78 8.91 -3.74
CA ASP A 166 8.41 8.79 -2.32
C ASP A 166 6.89 8.61 -2.23
N CYS A 167 6.43 7.54 -1.59
CA CYS A 167 5.00 7.27 -1.43
C CYS A 167 4.62 7.24 0.04
N VAL A 168 3.64 8.04 0.45
CA VAL A 168 3.08 8.01 1.80
C VAL A 168 1.61 7.61 1.68
N ILE A 169 1.22 6.58 2.42
CA ILE A 169 -0.14 6.02 2.39
C ILE A 169 -0.69 6.05 3.80
N ASN A 170 -1.78 6.79 4.00
CA ASN A 170 -2.42 6.97 5.29
C ASN A 170 -3.88 6.52 5.23
N ASP A 171 -4.37 5.86 6.28
CA ASP A 171 -5.79 5.57 6.48
C ASP A 171 -6.44 4.88 5.26
N SER A 172 -5.67 4.01 4.60
CA SER A 172 -6.01 3.49 3.27
C SER A 172 -6.13 1.97 3.26
N ILE A 173 -6.80 1.45 2.23
CA ILE A 173 -7.03 0.02 2.05
C ILE A 173 -6.54 -0.39 0.67
N LEU A 174 -5.63 -1.35 0.60
CA LEU A 174 -5.19 -1.98 -0.65
C LEU A 174 -5.60 -3.44 -0.62
N ARG A 175 -6.59 -3.82 -1.45
CA ARG A 175 -7.15 -5.17 -1.41
C ARG A 175 -7.40 -5.82 -2.76
N ASN A 176 -7.32 -7.16 -2.80
CA ASN A 176 -7.64 -7.95 -3.99
C ASN A 176 -6.85 -7.54 -5.24
N ASN A 177 -5.63 -7.04 -5.07
CA ASN A 177 -4.79 -6.64 -6.19
C ASN A 177 -3.84 -7.76 -6.59
N THR A 178 -3.58 -7.89 -7.89
CA THR A 178 -2.73 -8.98 -8.41
C THR A 178 -1.59 -8.50 -9.29
N SER A 179 -0.48 -9.22 -9.24
CA SER A 179 0.69 -8.98 -10.09
C SER A 179 1.32 -10.31 -10.51
N PHE A 180 1.60 -10.49 -11.79
CA PHE A 180 2.25 -11.73 -12.26
C PHE A 180 3.77 -11.79 -11.97
N SER A 181 4.33 -10.82 -11.24
CA SER A 181 5.73 -10.93 -10.80
C SER A 181 5.92 -10.40 -9.38
N TYR A 182 5.90 -9.08 -9.20
CA TYR A 182 6.36 -8.46 -7.95
C TYR A 182 5.32 -7.50 -7.41
N GLY A 183 5.10 -7.53 -6.10
CA GLY A 183 4.21 -6.60 -5.42
C GLY A 183 2.76 -6.81 -5.81
N GLY A 184 2.06 -7.74 -5.14
CA GLY A 184 0.65 -8.01 -5.42
C GLY A 184 -0.17 -6.74 -5.20
N ALA A 185 0.04 -6.08 -4.06
CA ALA A 185 -0.42 -4.71 -3.85
C ALA A 185 0.63 -3.71 -4.35
N ILE A 186 1.81 -3.68 -3.74
CA ILE A 186 2.78 -2.59 -3.93
C ILE A 186 4.10 -3.12 -4.48
N PHE A 187 4.56 -2.52 -5.56
CA PHE A 187 5.97 -2.55 -5.94
C PHE A 187 6.62 -1.21 -5.54
N ASN A 188 7.73 -1.27 -4.80
CA ASN A 188 8.47 -0.10 -4.35
C ASN A 188 9.93 -0.13 -4.83
N GLY A 189 10.27 0.80 -5.71
CA GLY A 189 11.64 1.10 -6.13
C GLY A 189 12.19 2.41 -5.56
N GLY A 190 11.51 3.02 -4.60
CA GLY A 190 11.90 4.27 -3.92
C GLY A 190 11.67 4.16 -2.41
N SER A 191 11.12 5.20 -1.78
CA SER A 191 10.74 5.17 -0.35
C SER A 191 9.24 4.98 -0.20
N ILE A 192 8.82 4.22 0.82
CA ILE A 192 7.40 4.10 1.15
C ILE A 192 7.15 4.15 2.66
N GLU A 193 6.11 4.89 3.03
CA GLU A 193 5.58 4.96 4.39
C GLU A 193 4.10 4.56 4.40
N LEU A 194 3.75 3.59 5.23
CA LEU A 194 2.40 3.09 5.45
C LEU A 194 1.98 3.45 6.87
N ASN A 195 0.92 4.23 7.01
CA ASN A 195 0.33 4.63 8.30
C ASN A 195 -1.12 4.17 8.33
N ASP A 196 -1.49 3.46 9.39
CA ASP A 196 -2.90 3.13 9.65
C ASP A 196 -3.57 2.49 8.42
N THR A 197 -2.82 1.65 7.70
CA THR A 197 -3.17 1.11 6.38
C THR A 197 -3.44 -0.40 6.46
N LEU A 198 -4.42 -0.86 5.70
CA LEU A 198 -4.74 -2.27 5.53
C LEU A 198 -4.27 -2.75 4.13
N ILE A 199 -3.39 -3.74 4.10
CA ILE A 199 -2.99 -4.44 2.87
C ILE A 199 -3.49 -5.88 2.99
N THR A 200 -4.58 -6.20 2.29
CA THR A 200 -5.29 -7.48 2.46
C THR A 200 -5.58 -8.22 1.16
N ASN A 201 -5.46 -9.55 1.15
CA ASN A 201 -5.88 -10.38 0.01
C ASN A 201 -5.20 -10.01 -1.33
N ASN A 202 -3.94 -9.58 -1.31
CA ASN A 202 -3.20 -9.28 -2.53
C ASN A 202 -2.29 -10.44 -2.93
N VAL A 203 -2.08 -10.63 -4.24
CA VAL A 203 -1.38 -11.81 -4.78
C VAL A 203 -0.28 -11.40 -5.74
N ALA A 204 0.95 -11.89 -5.51
CA ALA A 204 2.04 -11.82 -6.46
C ALA A 204 2.48 -13.24 -6.88
N ASP A 205 2.69 -13.49 -8.17
CA ASP A 205 3.15 -14.82 -8.60
C ASP A 205 4.57 -15.16 -8.13
N LEU A 206 5.45 -14.16 -7.94
CA LEU A 206 6.82 -14.36 -7.48
C LEU A 206 7.04 -13.84 -6.06
N GLU A 207 7.03 -12.53 -5.86
CA GLU A 207 7.46 -11.97 -4.57
C GLU A 207 6.64 -10.79 -4.08
N GLY A 208 6.50 -10.70 -2.76
CA GLY A 208 5.84 -9.59 -2.08
C GLY A 208 4.34 -9.56 -2.38
N GLY A 209 3.56 -10.48 -1.79
CA GLY A 209 2.12 -10.52 -1.99
C GLY A 209 1.47 -9.20 -1.58
N GLY A 210 1.82 -8.70 -0.39
CA GLY A 210 1.49 -7.35 0.04
C GLY A 210 2.40 -6.31 -0.61
N LEU A 211 3.71 -6.41 -0.36
CA LEU A 211 4.68 -5.42 -0.82
C LEU A 211 5.99 -6.08 -1.26
N TYR A 212 6.50 -5.66 -2.41
CA TYR A 212 7.86 -5.93 -2.85
C TYR A 212 8.66 -4.63 -2.86
N ALA A 213 9.81 -4.59 -2.19
CA ALA A 213 10.74 -3.48 -2.27
C ALA A 213 12.07 -3.92 -2.88
N PHE A 214 12.55 -3.12 -3.83
CA PHE A 214 13.82 -3.35 -4.50
C PHE A 214 14.46 -2.03 -4.94
N SER A 215 15.53 -1.65 -4.25
CA SER A 215 16.55 -0.69 -4.70
C SER A 215 17.52 -0.43 -3.56
N LEU A 216 18.82 -0.32 -3.87
CA LEU A 216 19.82 0.23 -2.95
C LEU A 216 19.36 1.62 -2.49
N GLY A 217 19.14 1.78 -1.17
CA GLY A 217 18.67 3.02 -0.57
C GLY A 217 17.15 3.18 -0.45
N SER A 218 16.35 2.20 -0.90
CA SER A 218 14.92 2.17 -0.61
C SER A 218 14.66 1.97 0.88
N SER A 219 13.58 2.57 1.38
CA SER A 219 13.10 2.39 2.75
C SER A 219 11.64 1.98 2.76
N VAL A 220 11.29 1.12 3.72
CA VAL A 220 9.92 0.74 4.02
C VAL A 220 9.67 1.05 5.49
N ALA A 221 8.79 2.01 5.75
CA ALA A 221 8.26 2.28 7.08
C ALA A 221 6.80 1.85 7.12
N CYS A 222 6.44 0.99 8.06
CA CYS A 222 5.08 0.52 8.26
C CYS A 222 4.72 0.72 9.73
N LEU A 223 3.75 1.59 9.96
CA LEU A 223 3.37 2.08 11.28
C LEU A 223 1.87 1.82 11.46
N ARG A 224 1.49 1.21 12.58
CA ARG A 224 0.08 1.04 12.96
C ARG A 224 -0.79 0.39 11.88
N SER A 225 -0.22 -0.54 11.12
CA SER A 225 -0.83 -1.08 9.90
C SER A 225 -1.04 -2.60 9.98
N SER A 226 -1.97 -3.11 9.16
CA SER A 226 -2.25 -4.54 9.07
C SER A 226 -1.96 -5.08 7.67
N ILE A 227 -1.20 -6.16 7.62
CA ILE A 227 -0.79 -6.85 6.39
C ILE A 227 -1.28 -8.29 6.52
N CYS A 228 -2.34 -8.62 5.80
CA CYS A 228 -3.06 -9.85 6.04
C CYS A 228 -3.52 -10.60 4.80
N ASP A 229 -3.56 -11.92 4.89
CA ASP A 229 -4.04 -12.80 3.81
C ASP A 229 -3.40 -12.52 2.44
N ASN A 230 -2.18 -11.99 2.42
CA ASN A 230 -1.45 -11.76 1.17
C ASN A 230 -0.66 -13.00 0.78
N GLN A 231 -0.54 -13.23 -0.52
CA GLN A 231 0.04 -14.45 -1.07
C GLN A 231 1.14 -14.18 -2.08
N SER A 232 2.23 -14.92 -1.99
CA SER A 232 3.24 -14.99 -3.05
C SER A 232 4.01 -16.31 -3.07
N ARG A 233 5.04 -16.43 -3.90
CA ARG A 233 6.03 -17.50 -3.75
C ARG A 233 7.05 -17.15 -2.67
N TYR A 234 7.55 -15.92 -2.61
CA TYR A 234 8.49 -15.44 -1.57
C TYR A 234 8.00 -14.13 -0.94
N GLY A 235 7.88 -14.07 0.39
CA GLY A 235 7.37 -12.85 1.05
C GLY A 235 5.88 -12.69 0.82
N GLY A 236 5.04 -13.46 1.52
CA GLY A 236 3.58 -13.39 1.38
C GLY A 236 3.08 -12.00 1.80
N GLY A 237 3.50 -11.55 2.99
CA GLY A 237 3.40 -10.17 3.43
C GLY A 237 4.36 -9.29 2.63
N PHE A 238 5.61 -9.15 3.09
CA PHE A 238 6.63 -8.34 2.42
C PHE A 238 7.80 -9.18 1.88
N SER A 239 8.30 -8.81 0.70
CA SER A 239 9.62 -9.21 0.20
C SER A 239 10.51 -7.98 0.00
N LEU A 240 11.68 -7.96 0.62
CA LEU A 240 12.62 -6.84 0.60
C LEU A 240 13.97 -7.32 0.06
N THR A 241 14.32 -6.90 -1.14
CA THR A 241 15.58 -7.27 -1.79
C THR A 241 16.44 -6.04 -2.00
N GLU A 242 17.70 -6.07 -1.56
CA GLU A 242 18.64 -4.94 -1.59
C GLU A 242 18.07 -3.64 -0.96
N THR A 243 17.10 -3.79 -0.05
CA THR A 243 16.43 -2.67 0.63
C THR A 243 17.32 -2.17 1.76
N ALA A 244 17.38 -0.85 1.94
CA ALA A 244 18.25 -0.29 2.97
C ALA A 244 17.67 -0.48 4.37
N VAL A 245 16.39 -0.13 4.56
CA VAL A 245 15.76 -0.12 5.89
C VAL A 245 14.33 -0.66 5.86
N LEU A 246 14.00 -1.51 6.83
CA LEU A 246 12.65 -1.85 7.24
C LEU A 246 12.40 -1.33 8.67
N LEU A 247 11.33 -0.55 8.83
CA LEU A 247 10.75 -0.21 10.13
C LEU A 247 9.32 -0.76 10.22
N LEU A 248 9.06 -1.64 11.18
CA LEU A 248 7.74 -2.11 11.55
C LEU A 248 7.45 -1.69 12.99
N GLU A 249 6.45 -0.83 13.19
CA GLU A 249 6.03 -0.39 14.53
C GLU A 249 4.52 -0.57 14.67
N SER A 250 4.09 -1.23 15.75
CA SER A 250 2.66 -1.45 16.02
C SER A 250 1.92 -2.10 14.84
N CYS A 251 2.55 -3.08 14.19
CA CYS A 251 2.00 -3.72 12.98
C CYS A 251 1.51 -5.13 13.24
N ARG A 252 0.52 -5.56 12.46
CA ARG A 252 0.00 -6.94 12.49
C ARG A 252 0.18 -7.60 11.14
N LEU A 253 1.00 -8.65 11.09
CA LEU A 253 1.22 -9.48 9.91
C LEU A 253 0.55 -10.83 10.13
N THR A 254 -0.62 -11.05 9.52
CA THR A 254 -1.47 -12.21 9.84
C THR A 254 -1.94 -12.99 8.63
N GLY A 255 -1.91 -14.32 8.67
CA GLY A 255 -2.53 -15.15 7.62
C GLY A 255 -1.83 -15.10 6.25
N ASN A 256 -0.67 -14.46 6.13
CA ASN A 256 0.05 -14.37 4.87
C ASN A 256 0.61 -15.75 4.48
N LEU A 257 0.66 -16.02 3.17
CA LEU A 257 1.00 -17.32 2.60
C LEU A 257 2.16 -17.20 1.60
N ALA A 258 3.21 -18.00 1.77
CA ALA A 258 4.27 -18.12 0.77
C ALA A 258 4.88 -19.53 0.70
N GLU A 259 5.67 -19.82 -0.35
CA GLU A 259 6.54 -20.98 -0.33
C GLU A 259 7.65 -20.79 0.70
N ASP A 260 8.18 -19.56 0.85
CA ASP A 260 9.18 -19.17 1.87
C ASP A 260 9.02 -17.71 2.30
N GLY A 261 9.33 -17.41 3.57
CA GLY A 261 9.18 -16.07 4.15
C GLY A 261 7.74 -15.56 4.14
N ALA A 262 6.76 -16.37 4.58
CA ALA A 262 5.34 -16.02 4.51
C ALA A 262 4.98 -14.63 5.06
N ALA A 263 5.54 -14.23 6.21
CA ALA A 263 5.38 -12.88 6.70
C ALA A 263 6.38 -11.92 6.05
N LEU A 264 7.67 -12.28 6.12
CA LEU A 264 8.78 -11.47 5.64
C LEU A 264 9.80 -12.34 4.91
N TYR A 265 10.27 -11.87 3.77
CA TYR A 265 11.40 -12.44 3.03
C TYR A 265 12.37 -11.31 2.70
N MET A 266 13.59 -11.34 3.22
CA MET A 266 14.49 -10.19 3.16
C MET A 266 15.92 -10.58 2.88
N ASP A 267 16.71 -9.70 2.28
CA ASP A 267 18.17 -9.79 2.25
C ASP A 267 18.85 -8.46 2.57
N ALA A 268 20.02 -8.51 3.20
CA ALA A 268 20.89 -7.34 3.44
C ALA A 268 20.20 -6.05 4.00
N THR A 269 19.09 -6.16 4.75
CA THR A 269 18.22 -5.02 5.13
C THR A 269 18.32 -4.69 6.62
N ASP A 270 18.67 -3.43 6.98
CA ASP A 270 18.60 -2.96 8.37
C ASP A 270 17.14 -2.95 8.84
N THR A 271 16.84 -3.65 9.92
CA THR A 271 15.47 -3.95 10.30
C THR A 271 15.20 -3.62 11.77
N VAL A 272 14.14 -2.86 12.02
CA VAL A 272 13.62 -2.59 13.35
C VAL A 272 12.15 -3.02 13.41
N ILE A 273 11.82 -3.90 14.37
CA ILE A 273 10.47 -4.39 14.60
C ILE A 273 10.11 -4.15 16.07
N THR A 274 9.10 -3.32 16.31
CA THR A 274 8.63 -3.00 17.66
C THR A 274 7.12 -3.14 17.78
N ASP A 275 6.68 -3.62 18.94
CA ASP A 275 5.25 -3.67 19.32
C ASP A 275 4.36 -4.34 18.26
N SER A 276 4.89 -5.35 17.55
CA SER A 276 4.23 -5.94 16.37
C SER A 276 3.86 -7.40 16.59
N ALA A 277 2.83 -7.88 15.87
CA ALA A 277 2.32 -9.25 15.96
C ALA A 277 2.45 -9.99 14.64
N PHE A 278 2.93 -11.24 14.70
CA PHE A 278 3.11 -12.14 13.55
C PHE A 278 2.36 -13.44 13.81
N GLU A 279 1.23 -13.61 13.14
CA GLU A 279 0.26 -14.63 13.52
C GLU A 279 -0.24 -15.41 12.31
N HIS A 280 -0.44 -16.72 12.45
CA HIS A 280 -1.07 -17.56 11.44
C HIS A 280 -0.47 -17.48 10.02
N ASN A 281 0.76 -16.98 9.87
CA ASN A 281 1.44 -16.95 8.57
C ASN A 281 1.94 -18.35 8.23
N VAL A 282 1.78 -18.75 6.97
CA VAL A 282 2.00 -20.13 6.51
C VAL A 282 3.06 -20.18 5.42
N SER A 283 4.15 -20.89 5.68
CA SER A 283 5.20 -21.19 4.71
C SER A 283 5.16 -22.64 4.24
N GLY A 284 5.85 -22.94 3.13
CA GLY A 284 6.05 -24.30 2.62
C GLY A 284 6.77 -25.24 3.61
N SER A 285 6.83 -26.53 3.25
CA SER A 285 7.52 -27.54 4.08
C SER A 285 9.02 -27.23 4.23
N ASN A 286 9.49 -27.10 5.48
CA ASN A 286 10.87 -26.71 5.84
C ASN A 286 11.28 -25.27 5.45
N ALA A 287 10.31 -24.40 5.18
CA ALA A 287 10.53 -22.99 4.92
C ALA A 287 10.28 -22.13 6.17
N ALA A 288 10.74 -20.88 6.14
CA ALA A 288 10.66 -19.97 7.27
C ALA A 288 9.42 -19.07 7.17
N VAL A 289 8.79 -18.69 8.29
CA VAL A 289 7.77 -17.61 8.28
C VAL A 289 8.42 -16.25 8.05
N ILE A 290 9.61 -16.04 8.61
CA ILE A 290 10.46 -14.87 8.38
C ILE A 290 11.80 -15.40 7.88
N ARG A 291 12.17 -15.07 6.65
CA ARG A 291 13.39 -15.53 5.97
C ARG A 291 14.34 -14.36 5.78
N ILE A 292 15.62 -14.56 6.10
CA ILE A 292 16.68 -13.57 5.88
C ILE A 292 17.80 -14.24 5.08
N LEU A 293 17.99 -13.83 3.83
CA LEU A 293 19.04 -14.33 2.94
C LEU A 293 20.26 -13.40 3.06
N ASP A 294 21.45 -13.97 3.15
CA ASP A 294 22.73 -13.24 3.23
C ASP A 294 22.92 -12.36 4.49
N GLN A 295 23.33 -13.01 5.57
CA GLN A 295 23.95 -12.39 6.74
C GLN A 295 25.43 -12.81 6.76
N SER A 296 26.27 -12.21 5.92
CA SER A 296 27.71 -12.46 6.00
C SER A 296 28.23 -11.94 7.35
N ASN A 297 28.93 -12.78 8.13
CA ASN A 297 29.47 -12.45 9.47
C ASN A 297 30.60 -11.39 9.44
N GLY A 298 30.34 -10.22 8.85
CA GLY A 298 31.25 -9.07 8.75
C GLY A 298 30.75 -7.88 9.58
N PRO A 299 31.61 -6.86 9.78
CA PRO A 299 31.26 -5.65 10.54
C PRO A 299 30.24 -4.72 9.84
N ASP A 300 29.90 -4.99 8.57
CA ASP A 300 28.93 -4.24 7.76
C ASP A 300 27.60 -5.02 7.57
N ASN A 301 27.33 -6.01 8.42
CA ASN A 301 26.12 -6.84 8.34
C ASN A 301 24.91 -6.03 8.83
N PRO A 302 23.75 -6.06 8.14
CA PRO A 302 22.56 -5.33 8.56
C PRO A 302 22.13 -5.69 9.98
N SER A 303 21.74 -4.67 10.72
CA SER A 303 21.18 -4.78 12.06
C SER A 303 19.75 -5.33 12.02
N LEU A 304 19.41 -6.20 12.98
CA LEU A 304 18.04 -6.65 13.22
C LEU A 304 17.72 -6.42 14.69
N GLU A 305 16.83 -5.47 14.96
CA GLU A 305 16.36 -5.14 16.31
C GLU A 305 14.88 -5.52 16.43
N VAL A 306 14.54 -6.35 17.42
CA VAL A 306 13.16 -6.79 17.66
C VAL A 306 12.82 -6.62 19.13
N SER A 307 11.75 -5.90 19.44
CA SER A 307 11.28 -5.69 20.81
C SER A 307 9.75 -5.65 20.94
N ASN A 308 9.25 -5.98 22.14
CA ASN A 308 7.83 -5.98 22.51
C ASN A 308 6.89 -6.68 21.50
N SER A 309 7.39 -7.66 20.75
CA SER A 309 6.66 -8.23 19.63
C SER A 309 6.21 -9.67 19.93
N PHE A 310 5.07 -10.06 19.36
CA PHE A 310 4.43 -11.34 19.54
C PHE A 310 4.53 -12.19 18.27
N PHE A 311 4.85 -13.48 18.44
CA PHE A 311 5.02 -14.40 17.32
C PHE A 311 4.41 -15.76 17.64
N CYS A 312 3.57 -16.27 16.73
CA CYS A 312 2.99 -17.60 16.88
C CYS A 312 3.05 -18.42 15.58
N GLY A 313 3.09 -19.76 15.71
CA GLY A 313 3.00 -20.71 14.59
C GLY A 313 4.21 -21.64 14.42
N ALA A 314 4.01 -22.77 13.72
CA ALA A 314 5.03 -23.79 13.48
C ALA A 314 5.96 -23.42 12.31
N ASN A 315 7.21 -23.94 12.30
CA ASN A 315 8.32 -23.57 11.39
C ASN A 315 8.94 -22.18 11.65
N GLN A 316 9.22 -21.88 12.92
CA GLN A 316 9.91 -20.64 13.34
C GLN A 316 11.42 -20.60 13.05
N GLY A 317 11.89 -21.18 11.95
CA GLY A 317 13.31 -21.28 11.60
C GLY A 317 13.75 -20.25 10.57
N ASP A 318 14.38 -19.16 11.03
CA ASP A 318 15.70 -18.59 10.64
C ASP A 318 15.96 -17.40 11.60
N TRP A 319 14.98 -16.49 11.74
CA TRP A 319 15.05 -15.26 12.54
C TRP A 319 15.26 -15.42 14.08
N ARG A 320 14.79 -16.52 14.72
CA ARG A 320 14.98 -16.75 16.17
C ARG A 320 16.47 -16.82 16.58
N GLU A 321 17.35 -17.22 15.67
CA GLU A 321 18.79 -17.27 15.93
C GLU A 321 19.44 -15.89 15.98
N PHE A 322 18.75 -14.86 15.47
CA PHE A 322 19.26 -13.49 15.34
C PHE A 322 18.74 -12.54 16.43
N ILE A 323 17.74 -12.95 17.23
CA ILE A 323 17.23 -12.14 18.34
C ILE A 323 18.13 -12.35 19.55
N LEU A 324 19.00 -11.38 19.79
CA LEU A 324 19.96 -11.41 20.89
C LEU A 324 19.29 -11.33 22.27
N GLU A 325 18.13 -10.65 22.36
CA GLU A 325 17.41 -10.40 23.61
C GLU A 325 15.92 -10.74 23.46
N PRO A 326 15.53 -12.02 23.64
CA PRO A 326 14.16 -12.46 23.40
C PRO A 326 13.16 -11.92 24.43
N SER A 327 13.58 -11.43 25.58
CA SER A 327 12.72 -10.68 26.51
C SER A 327 12.82 -9.20 26.15
N PRO A 328 11.73 -8.48 25.81
CA PRO A 328 10.33 -8.73 26.16
C PRO A 328 9.44 -9.31 25.04
N ASN A 329 10.01 -9.95 24.02
CA ASN A 329 9.25 -10.60 22.95
C ASN A 329 8.58 -11.90 23.44
N GLU A 330 7.43 -12.24 22.87
CA GLU A 330 6.68 -13.44 23.19
C GLU A 330 6.61 -14.40 21.99
N PHE A 331 6.83 -15.70 22.25
CA PHE A 331 6.89 -16.72 21.22
C PHE A 331 6.04 -17.92 21.59
N LEU A 332 5.02 -18.21 20.79
CA LEU A 332 4.20 -19.42 20.91
C LEU A 332 4.48 -20.39 19.77
N GLU A 333 4.71 -21.67 20.08
CA GLU A 333 4.94 -22.69 19.04
C GLU A 333 3.75 -22.87 18.09
N THR A 334 2.54 -22.56 18.56
CA THR A 334 1.31 -22.61 17.77
C THR A 334 0.48 -21.36 18.08
N CYS A 335 -0.25 -20.86 17.09
CA CYS A 335 -1.18 -19.73 17.29
C CYS A 335 -2.51 -20.12 17.96
N GLY A 336 -2.69 -21.38 18.35
CA GLY A 336 -4.00 -21.87 18.77
C GLY A 336 -4.99 -21.97 17.60
N PRO A 337 -6.24 -22.35 17.88
CA PRO A 337 -7.32 -22.33 16.90
C PRO A 337 -7.68 -20.89 16.49
N THR A 338 -8.12 -20.69 15.24
CA THR A 338 -8.64 -19.39 14.80
C THR A 338 -9.76 -18.92 15.74
N GLY A 339 -9.64 -17.70 16.27
CA GLY A 339 -10.60 -17.13 17.23
C GLY A 339 -10.19 -17.26 18.70
N ASP A 340 -9.05 -17.91 19.02
CA ASP A 340 -8.40 -17.86 20.33
C ASP A 340 -7.62 -16.55 20.47
N LEU A 341 -8.35 -15.50 20.85
CA LEU A 341 -7.88 -14.11 20.89
C LEU A 341 -7.10 -13.79 22.17
N ASN A 342 -7.22 -14.61 23.21
CA ASN A 342 -6.44 -14.48 24.44
C ASN A 342 -5.27 -15.48 24.52
N HIS A 343 -5.12 -16.34 23.51
CA HIS A 343 -4.09 -17.35 23.38
C HIS A 343 -4.05 -18.36 24.55
N ASP A 344 -5.20 -18.70 25.13
CA ASP A 344 -5.30 -19.69 26.22
C ASP A 344 -5.45 -21.14 25.73
N GLY A 345 -5.52 -21.33 24.41
CA GLY A 345 -5.64 -22.62 23.74
C GLY A 345 -7.08 -23.05 23.49
N ALA A 346 -8.09 -22.24 23.84
CA ALA A 346 -9.50 -22.55 23.62
C ALA A 346 -10.30 -21.33 23.14
N VAL A 347 -11.18 -21.53 22.15
CA VAL A 347 -12.12 -20.48 21.73
C VAL A 347 -13.36 -20.52 22.62
N SER A 348 -13.48 -19.52 23.50
CA SER A 348 -14.40 -19.54 24.63
C SER A 348 -15.08 -18.18 24.88
N GLY A 349 -15.78 -18.08 26.01
CA GLY A 349 -16.41 -16.84 26.45
C GLY A 349 -15.42 -15.70 26.71
N ALA A 350 -14.15 -16.01 26.98
CA ALA A 350 -13.09 -15.01 27.12
C ALA A 350 -12.81 -14.32 25.78
N ASP A 351 -12.64 -15.11 24.71
CA ASP A 351 -12.39 -14.60 23.35
C ASP A 351 -13.57 -13.83 22.80
N LEU A 352 -14.78 -14.33 23.05
CA LEU A 352 -15.99 -13.58 22.71
C LEU A 352 -16.02 -12.23 23.42
N SER A 353 -15.58 -12.16 24.68
CA SER A 353 -15.51 -10.89 25.41
C SER A 353 -14.47 -9.95 24.78
N THR A 354 -13.32 -10.46 24.35
CA THR A 354 -12.30 -9.70 23.63
C THR A 354 -12.85 -9.15 22.32
N LEU A 355 -13.46 -10.01 21.49
CA LEU A 355 -14.07 -9.60 20.21
C LEU A 355 -15.13 -8.52 20.41
N LEU A 356 -16.05 -8.71 21.36
CA LEU A 356 -17.11 -7.74 21.64
C LEU A 356 -16.56 -6.42 22.20
N SER A 357 -15.42 -6.44 22.90
CA SER A 357 -14.77 -5.22 23.38
C SER A 357 -14.14 -4.40 22.26
N GLN A 358 -13.80 -5.04 21.14
CA GLN A 358 -13.26 -4.42 19.93
C GLN A 358 -14.31 -4.24 18.84
N TRP A 359 -15.60 -4.37 19.15
CA TRP A 359 -16.65 -4.28 18.13
C TRP A 359 -16.60 -2.94 17.37
N ALA A 360 -16.61 -3.01 16.05
CA ALA A 360 -16.42 -1.89 15.12
C ALA A 360 -15.04 -1.20 15.19
N ALA A 361 -14.05 -1.82 15.83
CA ALA A 361 -12.66 -1.38 15.71
C ALA A 361 -12.14 -1.61 14.29
N THR A 362 -11.20 -0.76 13.88
CA THR A 362 -10.52 -0.78 12.59
C THR A 362 -9.02 -0.62 12.80
N GLY A 363 -8.21 -0.92 11.79
CA GLY A 363 -6.76 -0.73 11.85
C GLY A 363 -6.03 -1.80 12.68
N TRP A 364 -4.81 -1.51 13.11
CA TRP A 364 -3.92 -2.52 13.73
C TRP A 364 -4.38 -3.01 15.10
N GLU A 365 -5.06 -2.19 15.90
CA GLU A 365 -5.55 -2.57 17.25
C GLU A 365 -6.72 -3.58 17.20
N ALA A 366 -7.32 -3.77 16.02
CA ALA A 366 -8.40 -4.71 15.78
C ALA A 366 -7.89 -6.15 15.66
N SER A 367 -7.28 -6.70 16.73
CA SER A 367 -6.83 -8.09 16.76
C SER A 367 -7.97 -9.11 16.58
N ALA A 368 -9.21 -8.69 16.87
CA ALA A 368 -10.42 -9.47 16.64
C ALA A 368 -10.98 -9.39 15.20
N ASP A 369 -10.31 -8.68 14.29
CA ASP A 369 -10.59 -8.77 12.85
C ASP A 369 -9.97 -10.07 12.32
N LEU A 370 -10.80 -11.11 12.34
CA LEU A 370 -10.46 -12.50 12.05
C LEU A 370 -10.61 -12.83 10.56
N ASN A 371 -11.41 -12.07 9.81
CA ASN A 371 -11.53 -12.21 8.35
C ASN A 371 -10.69 -11.20 7.58
N CYS A 372 -9.98 -10.31 8.28
CA CYS A 372 -9.04 -9.35 7.70
C CYS A 372 -9.70 -8.41 6.69
N ASP A 373 -10.96 -8.05 6.92
CA ASP A 373 -11.72 -7.11 6.08
C ASP A 373 -11.57 -5.64 6.52
N GLY A 374 -10.86 -5.40 7.63
CA GLY A 374 -10.58 -4.10 8.20
C GLY A 374 -11.57 -3.64 9.27
N LEU A 375 -12.58 -4.46 9.61
CA LEU A 375 -13.62 -4.09 10.56
C LEU A 375 -14.10 -5.27 11.42
N VAL A 376 -13.86 -5.19 12.74
CA VAL A 376 -14.41 -6.16 13.69
C VAL A 376 -15.94 -6.10 13.70
N SER A 377 -16.59 -7.13 13.20
CA SER A 377 -18.03 -7.14 13.00
C SER A 377 -18.65 -8.55 13.03
N GLY A 378 -19.85 -8.69 12.46
CA GLY A 378 -20.61 -9.95 12.46
C GLY A 378 -19.89 -11.14 11.80
N PRO A 379 -19.19 -10.96 10.68
CA PRO A 379 -18.32 -11.97 10.09
C PRO A 379 -17.27 -12.53 11.07
N ASP A 380 -16.58 -11.68 11.83
CA ASP A 380 -15.57 -12.14 12.81
C ASP A 380 -16.19 -12.94 13.93
N LEU A 381 -17.33 -12.46 14.45
CA LEU A 381 -18.09 -13.20 15.45
C LEU A 381 -18.50 -14.58 14.91
N SER A 382 -18.85 -14.67 13.63
CA SER A 382 -19.21 -15.93 13.00
C SER A 382 -18.02 -16.88 12.91
N ILE A 383 -16.82 -16.37 12.60
CA ILE A 383 -15.58 -17.15 12.60
C ILE A 383 -15.24 -17.64 14.01
N LEU A 384 -15.33 -16.77 15.01
CA LEU A 384 -15.08 -17.12 16.41
C LEU A 384 -16.03 -18.23 16.87
N LEU A 385 -17.35 -18.05 16.66
CA LEU A 385 -18.35 -19.03 17.07
C LEU A 385 -18.24 -20.37 16.29
N ALA A 386 -17.75 -20.34 15.04
CA ALA A 386 -17.52 -21.56 14.26
C ALA A 386 -16.37 -22.41 14.82
N ASN A 387 -15.42 -21.80 15.51
CA ASN A 387 -14.27 -22.47 16.12
C ASN A 387 -14.44 -22.73 17.63
N TRP A 388 -15.64 -22.50 18.17
CA TRP A 388 -15.92 -22.64 19.61
C TRP A 388 -15.53 -24.02 20.15
N SER A 389 -14.53 -24.05 21.02
CA SER A 389 -14.19 -25.24 21.78
C SER A 389 -14.80 -25.10 23.18
N ALA A 390 -15.87 -25.87 23.44
CA ALA A 390 -16.43 -25.94 24.78
C ALA A 390 -15.35 -26.47 25.74
N SER A 391 -15.04 -25.70 26.77
CA SER A 391 -14.25 -26.16 27.92
C SER A 391 -15.03 -27.10 28.84
#